data_AF-A0A382D937-F1
#
_entry.id   AF-A0A382D937-F1
#
_cell.length_a   1.000
_cell.length_b   1.000
_cell.length_c   1.000
_cell.angle_alpha   90.00
_cell.angle_beta   90.00
_cell.angle_gamma   90.00
#
_symmetry.space_group_name_H-M   'P 1'
#
loop_
_entity.id
_entity.type
_entity.pdbx_description
1 polymer ?
#
loop_
_entity_poly.entity_id
_entity_poly.type
_entity_poly.pdbx_seq_one_letter_code
_entity_poly.pdbx_strand_id
1 'polypeptide(L)'
;METWIWIPITFLAAFMQAARTAGQKYLTKDFSAVGASYVRFLWGLPFALAYLWFLQQNGGYALPEADWQFFVFAALAGLSQITATVLLVFLFSLRNFAVG
;
A
#
# COMPACT_ATOMS: atom_id res chain seq x y z
N MET A 1 28.76 -1.16 4.93
CA MET A 1 27.49 -1.08 5.68
C MET A 1 26.61 -2.21 5.19
N GLU A 2 26.11 -3.03 6.11
CA GLU A 2 25.81 -4.44 5.90
C GLU A 2 24.69 -4.70 4.87
N THR A 3 25.06 -5.30 3.74
CA THR A 3 24.19 -5.73 2.63
C THR A 3 23.28 -6.91 2.98
N TRP A 4 23.08 -7.21 4.26
CA TRP A 4 22.31 -8.38 4.74
C TRP A 4 21.01 -7.96 5.43
N ILE A 5 20.86 -6.67 5.75
CA ILE A 5 19.64 -6.09 6.36
C ILE A 5 18.39 -6.27 5.47
N TRP A 6 18.55 -6.39 4.15
CA TRP A 6 17.40 -6.64 3.27
C TRP A 6 16.74 -7.98 3.59
N ILE A 7 17.51 -9.02 3.98
CA ILE A 7 16.99 -10.38 4.24
C ILE A 7 15.88 -10.36 5.29
N PRO A 8 16.11 -9.91 6.55
CA PRO A 8 15.05 -9.87 7.57
C PRO A 8 13.91 -8.91 7.19
N ILE A 9 14.20 -7.81 6.49
CA ILE A 9 13.16 -6.90 5.98
C ILE A 9 12.23 -7.62 5.00
N THR A 10 12.76 -8.43 4.08
CA THR A 10 11.94 -9.21 3.14
C THR A 10 11.07 -10.24 3.85
N PHE A 11 11.61 -10.94 4.85
CA PHE A 11 10.82 -11.89 5.66
C PHE A 11 9.68 -11.19 6.40
N LEU A 12 9.98 -10.05 7.05
CA LEU A 12 8.96 -9.24 7.72
C LEU A 12 7.92 -8.73 6.72
N ALA A 13 8.35 -8.24 5.55
CA ALA A 13 7.45 -7.77 4.50
C ALA A 13 6.55 -8.89 3.98
N ALA A 14 7.09 -10.09 3.74
CA ALA A 14 6.31 -11.26 3.33
C ALA A 14 5.28 -11.67 4.39
N PHE A 15 5.67 -11.66 5.67
CA PHE A 15 4.76 -11.92 6.79
C PHE A 15 3.64 -10.87 6.86
N MET A 16 3.96 -9.58 6.77
CA MET A 16 2.97 -8.50 6.76
C MET A 16 2.03 -8.58 5.55
N GLN A 17 2.55 -9.01 4.38
CA GLN A 17 1.72 -9.29 3.20
C GLN A 17 0.74 -10.44 3.46
N ALA A 18 1.19 -11.56 4.04
CA ALA A 18 0.32 -12.69 4.39
C ALA A 18 -0.74 -12.31 5.44
N ALA A 19 -0.33 -11.58 6.48
CA ALA A 19 -1.22 -11.08 7.53
C ALA A 19 -2.30 -10.14 6.96
N ARG A 20 -1.94 -9.27 6.02
CA ARG A 20 -2.91 -8.41 5.31
C ARG A 20 -3.94 -9.24 4.56
N THR A 21 -3.52 -10.24 3.78
CA THR A 21 -4.44 -11.08 3.00
C THR A 21 -5.37 -11.88 3.92
N ALA A 22 -4.85 -12.39 5.03
CA ALA A 22 -5.66 -13.06 6.07
C ALA A 22 -6.67 -12.10 6.73
N GLY A 23 -6.22 -10.88 7.09
CA GLY A 23 -7.09 -9.84 7.66
C GLY A 23 -8.17 -9.37 6.69
N GLN A 24 -7.84 -9.21 5.40
CA GLN A 24 -8.83 -8.88 4.36
C GLN A 24 -9.87 -10.00 4.21
N LYS A 25 -9.47 -11.28 4.25
CA LYS A 25 -10.40 -12.42 4.25
C LYS A 25 -11.31 -12.43 5.47
N TYR A 26 -10.82 -12.02 6.64
CA TYR A 26 -11.59 -11.97 7.88
C TYR A 26 -12.57 -10.77 7.94
N LEU A 27 -12.15 -9.58 7.46
CA LEU A 27 -12.97 -8.36 7.48
C LEU A 27 -14.07 -8.31 6.39
N THR A 28 -13.96 -9.11 5.32
CA THR A 28 -14.95 -9.11 4.22
C THR A 28 -16.32 -9.67 4.63
N LYS A 29 -16.49 -10.13 5.88
CA LYS A 29 -17.80 -10.57 6.41
C LYS A 29 -18.70 -9.42 6.87
N ASP A 30 -18.17 -8.27 7.30
CA ASP A 30 -18.98 -7.26 7.99
C ASP A 30 -18.67 -5.78 7.62
N PHE A 31 -17.73 -5.48 6.71
CA PHE A 31 -17.35 -4.09 6.38
C PHE A 31 -17.26 -3.82 4.87
N SER A 32 -17.82 -2.68 4.43
CA SER A 32 -17.70 -2.21 3.05
C SER A 32 -16.22 -1.98 2.69
N ALA A 33 -15.72 -2.71 1.69
CA ALA A 33 -14.33 -2.64 1.20
C ALA A 33 -13.89 -1.22 0.78
N VAL A 34 -14.87 -0.36 0.43
CA VAL A 34 -14.65 1.04 0.06
C VAL A 34 -14.34 1.89 1.30
N GLY A 35 -15.05 1.67 2.41
CA GLY A 35 -14.83 2.40 3.67
C GLY A 35 -13.47 2.09 4.30
N ALA A 36 -13.05 0.83 4.31
CA ALA A 36 -11.75 0.43 4.85
C ALA A 36 -10.57 1.03 4.05
N SER A 37 -10.72 1.15 2.72
CA SER A 37 -9.71 1.77 1.87
C SER A 37 -9.61 3.27 2.13
N TYR A 38 -10.75 3.96 2.24
CA TYR A 38 -10.80 5.40 2.50
C TYR A 38 -10.24 5.77 3.89
N VAL A 39 -10.60 5.02 4.93
CA VAL A 39 -10.08 5.21 6.29
C VAL A 39 -8.56 5.00 6.33
N ARG A 40 -8.03 4.01 5.60
CA ARG A 40 -6.58 3.78 5.50
C ARG A 40 -5.85 4.95 4.84
N PHE A 41 -6.42 5.54 3.78
CA PHE A 41 -5.81 6.71 3.14
C PHE A 41 -5.87 7.95 4.05
N LEU A 42 -6.99 8.19 4.72
CA LEU A 42 -7.14 9.31 5.66
C LEU A 42 -6.19 9.20 6.86
N TRP A 43 -6.05 8.02 7.46
CA TRP A 43 -5.12 7.78 8.57
C TRP A 43 -3.66 7.67 8.13
N GLY A 44 -3.40 7.25 6.90
CA GLY A 44 -2.05 7.19 6.33
C GLY A 44 -1.48 8.57 5.99
N LEU A 45 -2.34 9.53 5.64
CA LEU A 45 -1.96 10.89 5.24
C LEU A 45 -1.15 11.66 6.31
N PRO A 46 -1.55 11.72 7.60
CA PRO A 46 -0.74 12.39 8.63
C PRO A 46 0.62 11.72 8.84
N PHE A 47 0.71 10.38 8.71
CA PHE A 47 1.98 9.66 8.77
C PHE A 47 2.88 9.97 7.57
N ALA A 48 2.31 10.04 6.36
CA ALA A 48 3.05 10.40 5.16
C ALA A 48 3.61 11.83 5.25
N LEU A 49 2.81 12.78 5.74
CA LEU A 49 3.23 14.16 5.97
C LEU A 49 4.33 14.24 7.05
N ALA A 50 4.18 13.52 8.17
CA ALA A 50 5.19 13.47 9.22
C ALA A 50 6.52 12.88 8.72
N TYR A 51 6.46 11.84 7.89
CA TYR A 51 7.66 11.25 7.30
C TYR A 51 8.32 12.17 6.27
N LEU A 52 7.54 12.87 5.43
CA LEU A 52 8.05 13.89 4.51
C LEU A 52 8.73 15.03 5.28
N TRP A 53 8.12 15.49 6.37
CA TRP A 53 8.72 16.51 7.24
C TRP A 53 10.03 16.02 7.88
N PHE A 54 10.05 14.78 8.38
CA PHE A 54 11.26 14.16 8.92
C PHE A 54 12.38 14.04 7.87
N LEU A 55 12.05 13.65 6.64
CA LEU A 55 12.99 13.56 5.52
C LEU A 55 13.50 14.94 5.09
N GLN A 56 12.64 15.96 5.09
CA GLN A 56 13.06 17.33 4.78
C GLN A 56 14.09 17.83 5.81
N GLN A 57 13.85 17.56 7.10
CA GLN A 57 14.72 18.01 8.19
C GLN A 57 16.05 17.24 8.27
N ASN A 58 16.03 15.92 8.02
CA ASN A 58 17.22 15.07 8.20
C ASN A 58 17.93 14.69 6.89
N GLY A 59 17.27 14.84 5.74
CA GLY A 59 17.77 14.38 4.45
C GLY A 59 18.62 15.41 3.71
N GLY A 60 18.47 16.71 3.98
CA GLY A 60 19.21 17.77 3.28
C GLY A 60 18.90 17.91 1.79
N TYR A 61 17.91 17.16 1.28
CA TYR A 61 17.45 17.24 -0.10
C TYR A 61 16.40 18.35 -0.23
N ALA A 62 16.55 19.22 -1.23
CA ALA A 62 15.49 20.16 -1.61
C ALA A 62 14.24 19.36 -2.00
N LEU A 63 13.05 19.89 -1.67
CA LEU A 63 11.81 19.26 -2.12
C LEU A 63 11.88 19.12 -3.65
N PRO A 64 11.61 17.92 -4.20
CA PRO A 64 11.54 17.76 -5.64
C PRO A 64 10.50 18.75 -6.17
N GLU A 65 10.83 19.45 -7.26
CA GLU A 65 9.87 20.32 -7.94
C GLU A 65 8.65 19.46 -8.26
N ALA A 66 7.51 19.80 -7.66
CA ALA A 66 6.24 19.13 -7.90
C ALA A 66 5.75 19.53 -9.30
N ASP A 67 6.46 19.03 -10.32
CA ASP A 67 6.15 19.25 -11.72
C ASP A 67 4.86 18.52 -12.08
N TRP A 68 4.19 18.98 -13.13
CA TRP A 68 2.96 18.37 -13.62
C TRP A 68 3.12 16.86 -13.87
N GLN A 69 4.31 16.43 -14.32
CA GLN A 69 4.62 15.01 -14.53
C GLN A 69 4.49 14.18 -13.24
N PHE A 70 4.91 14.72 -12.09
CA PHE A 70 4.79 14.04 -10.80
C PHE A 70 3.32 13.72 -10.48
N PHE A 71 2.43 14.69 -10.68
CA PHE A 71 0.99 14.49 -10.44
C PHE A 71 0.38 13.49 -11.40
N VAL A 72 0.77 13.51 -12.69
CA VAL A 72 0.30 12.54 -13.68
C VAL A 72 0.73 11.12 -13.31
N PHE A 73 2.00 10.91 -12.98
CA PHE A 73 2.49 9.58 -12.57
C PHE A 73 1.88 9.13 -11.24
N ALA A 74 1.71 10.03 -10.26
CA ALA A 74 1.06 9.71 -9.00
C ALA A 74 -0.42 9.30 -9.19
N ALA A 75 -1.15 10.02 -10.06
CA ALA A 75 -2.53 9.69 -10.39
C ALA A 75 -2.64 8.33 -11.11
N LEU A 76 -1.77 8.08 -12.10
CA LEU A 76 -1.71 6.79 -12.79
C LEU A 76 -1.37 5.65 -11.84
N ALA A 77 -0.38 5.82 -10.96
CA ALA A 77 0.00 4.83 -9.96
C ALA A 77 -1.18 4.52 -9.00
N GLY A 78 -1.88 5.55 -8.53
CA GLY A 78 -3.06 5.39 -7.68
C GLY A 78 -4.20 4.65 -8.39
N LEU A 79 -4.50 5.00 -9.64
CA LEU A 79 -5.50 4.31 -10.46
C LEU A 79 -5.13 2.84 -10.68
N SER A 80 -3.89 2.56 -11.10
CA SER A 80 -3.39 1.20 -11.28
C SER A 80 -3.47 0.38 -9.99
N GLN A 81 -3.16 0.98 -8.84
CA GLN A 81 -3.27 0.32 -7.53
C GLN A 81 -4.72 -0.06 -7.19
N ILE A 82 -5.68 0.83 -7.44
CA ILE A 82 -7.11 0.56 -7.21
C ILE A 82 -7.56 -0.57 -8.13
N THR A 83 -7.25 -0.48 -9.43
CA THR A 83 -7.60 -1.50 -10.43
C THR A 83 -7.03 -2.86 -10.02
N ALA A 84 -5.75 -2.95 -9.66
CA ALA A 84 -5.13 -4.19 -9.20
C ALA A 84 -5.83 -4.80 -7.98
N THR A 85 -6.25 -3.95 -7.03
CA THR A 85 -6.97 -4.41 -5.83
C THR A 85 -8.35 -4.97 -6.20
N VAL A 86 -9.07 -4.31 -7.12
CA VAL A 86 -10.37 -4.80 -7.62
C VAL A 86 -10.20 -6.12 -8.37
N LEU A 87 -9.19 -6.24 -9.24
CA LEU A 87 -8.89 -7.50 -9.93
C LEU A 87 -8.58 -8.64 -8.95
N LEU A 88 -7.81 -8.37 -7.89
CA LEU A 88 -7.49 -9.37 -6.88
C LEU A 88 -8.74 -9.89 -6.15
N VAL A 89 -9.65 -8.98 -5.76
CA VAL A 89 -10.93 -9.35 -5.12
C VAL A 89 -11.82 -10.11 -6.11
N PHE A 90 -11.88 -9.67 -7.37
CA PHE A 90 -12.62 -10.35 -8.43
C PHE A 90 -12.09 -11.77 -8.68
N LEU A 91 -10.78 -11.96 -8.68
CA LEU A 91 -10.12 -13.26 -8.81
C LEU A 91 -10.51 -14.21 -7.66
N PHE A 92 -10.59 -13.70 -6.42
CA PHE A 92 -11.08 -14.49 -5.29
C PHE A 92 -12.58 -14.84 -5.41
N SER A 93 -13.39 -13.99 -6.04
CA SER A 93 -14.81 -14.28 -6.30
C SER A 93 -15.04 -15.34 -7.39
N LEU A 94 -14.08 -15.54 -8.30
CA LEU A 94 -14.21 -16.44 -9.46
C LEU A 94 -14.19 -17.94 -9.12
N ARG A 95 -14.16 -18.32 -7.83
CA ARG A 95 -14.50 -19.67 -7.34
C ARG A 95 -13.91 -20.85 -8.14
N ASN A 96 -12.70 -20.70 -8.69
CA ASN A 96 -11.88 -21.83 -9.15
C ASN A 96 -10.73 -22.16 -8.17
N PHE A 97 -10.84 -21.71 -6.93
CA PHE A 97 -10.14 -22.28 -5.78
C PHE A 97 -10.99 -23.41 -5.15
N ALA A 98 -11.47 -24.35 -5.97
CA ALA A 98 -11.91 -25.67 -5.49
C ALA A 98 -10.73 -26.67 -5.40
N VAL A 99 -9.50 -26.22 -5.72
CA VAL A 99 -8.26 -26.99 -5.56
C VAL A 99 -7.20 -26.06 -4.97
N GLY A 100 -7.20 -25.94 -3.66
CA GLY A 100 -6.21 -25.20 -2.86
C GLY A 100 -6.54 -25.32 -1.39
#